data_AF-A0A662VCQ6-F1
#
_entry.id   AF-A0A662VCQ6-F1
#
_cell.length_a   1.000
_cell.length_b   1.000
_cell.length_c   1.000
_cell.angle_alpha   90.00
_cell.angle_beta   90.00
_cell.angle_gamma   90.00
#
_symmetry.space_group_name_H-M   'P 1'
#
loop_
_entity.id
_entity.type
_entity.pdbx_description
1 polymer ?
#
loop_
_entity_poly.entity_id
_entity_poly.type
_entity_poly.pdbx_seq_one_letter_code
_entity_poly.pdbx_strand_id
1 'polypeptide(L)'
;MSNAFFALLFMTVLVSLAVILPRILFNNTVSGLRSSIGFIMVRYSYSNNTLKLEITNHYSSPIMLTKIIIGNETYLFSKTILPENTARISIPYNVTGKVLDTKITYIVDGQEKTVWKRLFIQ
;
A
#
# COMPACT_ATOMS: atom_id res chain seq x y z
N MET A 1 0.88 60.02 -15.26
CA MET A 1 0.77 59.28 -13.97
C MET A 1 -0.14 58.04 -14.05
N SER A 2 -0.83 57.75 -15.16
CA SER A 2 -1.75 56.61 -15.27
C SER A 2 -1.07 55.25 -15.47
N ASN A 3 -0.10 55.14 -16.37
CA ASN A 3 0.39 53.84 -16.85
C ASN A 3 1.17 53.04 -15.79
N ALA A 4 1.95 53.72 -14.95
CA ALA A 4 2.71 53.08 -13.88
C ALA A 4 1.78 52.50 -12.80
N PHE A 5 0.69 53.20 -12.48
CA PHE A 5 -0.31 52.72 -11.52
C PHE A 5 -1.05 51.48 -12.05
N PHE A 6 -1.48 51.50 -13.32
CA PHE A 6 -2.11 50.33 -13.95
C PHE A 6 -1.16 49.13 -14.06
N ALA A 7 0.12 49.36 -14.36
CA ALA A 7 1.12 48.30 -14.39
C ALA A 7 1.32 47.65 -13.01
N LEU A 8 1.35 48.46 -11.94
CA LEU A 8 1.52 47.99 -10.57
C LEU A 8 0.30 47.23 -10.07
N LEU A 9 -0.90 47.70 -10.42
CA LEU A 9 -2.16 47.03 -10.11
C LEU A 9 -2.28 45.70 -10.85
N PHE A 10 -1.93 45.66 -12.13
CA PHE A 10 -1.93 44.44 -12.94
C PHE A 10 -0.93 43.39 -12.41
N MET A 11 0.29 43.81 -12.04
CA MET A 11 1.27 42.91 -11.43
C MET A 11 0.78 42.34 -10.10
N THR A 12 0.11 43.14 -9.28
CA THR A 12 -0.43 42.69 -7.99
C THR A 12 -1.52 41.64 -8.17
N VAL A 13 -2.39 41.81 -9.17
CA VAL A 13 -3.42 40.82 -9.53
C VAL A 13 -2.79 39.52 -10.04
N LEU A 14 -1.78 39.60 -10.91
CA LEU A 14 -1.08 38.42 -11.44
C LEU A 14 -0.37 37.63 -10.34
N VAL A 15 0.31 38.30 -9.41
CA VAL A 15 0.98 37.66 -8.26
C VAL A 15 -0.06 36.99 -7.36
N SER A 16 -1.19 37.66 -7.10
CA SER A 16 -2.27 37.08 -6.29
C SER A 16 -2.87 35.84 -6.96
N LEU A 17 -3.10 35.89 -8.28
CA LEU A 17 -3.56 34.75 -9.06
C LEU A 17 -2.54 33.61 -9.01
N ALA A 18 -1.24 33.88 -9.19
CA ALA A 18 -0.21 32.84 -9.19
C ALA A 18 -0.08 32.12 -7.83
N VAL A 19 -0.43 32.77 -6.72
CA VAL A 19 -0.43 32.15 -5.38
C VAL A 19 -1.70 31.32 -5.13
N ILE A 20 -2.84 31.76 -5.67
CA ILE A 20 -4.15 31.14 -5.41
C ILE A 20 -4.44 30.01 -6.42
N LEU A 21 -4.09 30.17 -7.70
CA LEU A 21 -4.38 29.19 -8.77
C LEU A 21 -3.88 27.78 -8.44
N PRO A 22 -2.64 27.58 -7.94
CA PRO A 22 -2.18 26.25 -7.59
C PRO A 22 -3.06 25.58 -6.53
N ARG A 23 -3.63 26.33 -5.59
CA ARG A 23 -4.51 25.75 -4.55
C ARG A 23 -5.88 25.33 -5.10
N ILE A 24 -6.37 26.00 -6.13
CA ILE A 24 -7.66 25.68 -6.78
C ILE A 24 -7.48 24.56 -7.80
N LEU A 25 -6.41 24.61 -8.61
CA LEU A 25 -6.14 23.63 -9.67
C LEU A 25 -5.54 22.33 -9.10
N PHE A 26 -4.69 22.43 -8.08
CA PHE A 26 -4.20 21.29 -7.31
C PHE A 26 -4.99 21.17 -6.00
N ASN A 27 -6.31 21.30 -6.08
CA ASN A 27 -7.15 20.70 -5.06
C ASN A 27 -6.88 19.20 -5.16
N ASN A 28 -5.94 18.72 -4.34
CA ASN A 28 -5.68 17.32 -4.13
C ASN A 28 -7.02 16.75 -3.70
N THR A 29 -7.77 16.22 -4.67
CA THR A 29 -8.78 15.22 -4.45
C THR A 29 -8.03 14.11 -3.74
N VAL A 30 -8.02 14.19 -2.41
CA VAL A 30 -7.76 13.07 -1.52
C VAL A 30 -8.72 12.03 -2.06
N SER A 31 -8.17 11.11 -2.85
CA SER A 31 -8.87 9.98 -3.42
C SER A 31 -9.71 9.42 -2.29
N GLY A 32 -11.03 9.46 -2.48
CA GLY A 32 -12.00 9.39 -1.40
C GLY A 32 -11.57 8.37 -0.36
N LEU A 33 -11.52 8.80 0.89
CA LEU A 33 -11.27 7.98 2.07
C LEU A 33 -12.39 6.91 2.17
N ARG A 34 -12.41 5.94 1.26
CA ARG A 34 -12.93 4.62 1.55
C ARG A 34 -11.90 3.99 2.45
N SER A 35 -12.02 4.26 3.74
CA SER A 35 -11.35 3.44 4.73
C SER A 35 -11.91 2.03 4.55
N SER A 36 -11.17 1.17 3.86
CA SER A 36 -11.46 -0.25 3.84
C SER A 36 -11.26 -0.73 5.27
N ILE A 37 -12.37 -0.86 6.00
CA ILE A 37 -12.38 -1.44 7.34
C ILE A 37 -12.22 -2.95 7.15
N GLY A 38 -11.14 -3.50 7.70
CA GLY A 38 -10.82 -4.92 7.57
C GLY A 38 -9.34 -5.17 7.84
N PHE A 39 -8.96 -6.43 7.74
CA PHE A 39 -7.57 -6.86 7.91
C PHE A 39 -7.31 -8.13 7.13
N ILE A 40 -6.04 -8.49 7.00
CA ILE A 40 -5.65 -9.84 6.57
C ILE A 40 -5.27 -10.68 7.78
N MET A 41 -5.79 -11.89 7.86
CA MET A 41 -5.27 -12.89 8.80
C MET A 41 -4.18 -13.68 8.09
N VAL A 42 -3.00 -13.78 8.70
CA VAL A 42 -1.87 -14.53 8.15
C VAL A 42 -1.52 -15.64 9.12
N ARG A 43 -1.67 -16.89 8.67
CA ARG A 43 -1.16 -18.09 9.35
C ARG A 43 0.01 -18.63 8.57
N TYR A 44 0.91 -19.31 9.26
CA TYR A 44 2.09 -19.87 8.63
C TYR A 44 2.41 -21.26 9.21
N SER A 45 3.05 -22.07 8.39
CA SER A 45 3.74 -23.29 8.82
C SER A 45 5.02 -23.45 8.00
N TYR A 46 6.03 -24.07 8.60
CA TYR A 46 7.29 -24.35 7.92
C TYR A 46 7.54 -25.86 7.96
N SER A 47 7.76 -26.46 6.80
CA SER A 47 8.02 -27.89 6.67
C SER A 47 8.83 -28.14 5.40
N ASN A 48 9.83 -29.03 5.44
CA ASN A 48 10.61 -29.45 4.27
C ASN A 48 11.16 -28.27 3.46
N ASN A 49 11.80 -27.31 4.13
CA ASN A 49 12.35 -26.10 3.50
C ASN A 49 11.35 -25.28 2.69
N THR A 50 10.08 -25.37 3.06
CA THR A 50 8.98 -24.65 2.42
C THR A 50 8.19 -23.91 3.48
N LEU A 51 8.13 -22.60 3.35
CA LEU A 51 7.23 -21.75 4.12
C LEU A 51 5.86 -21.77 3.45
N LYS A 52 4.85 -22.25 4.18
CA LYS A 52 3.44 -22.21 3.77
C LYS A 52 2.78 -21.05 4.48
N LEU A 53 2.22 -20.12 3.70
CA LEU A 53 1.45 -18.98 4.19
C LEU A 53 0.00 -19.16 3.80
N GLU A 54 -0.90 -18.97 4.77
CA GLU A 54 -2.34 -18.88 4.55
C GLU A 54 -2.78 -17.46 4.85
N ILE A 55 -3.17 -16.73 3.80
CA ILE A 55 -3.59 -15.33 3.88
C ILE A 55 -5.10 -15.29 3.66
N THR A 56 -5.86 -14.96 4.71
CA THR A 56 -7.32 -14.82 4.66
C THR A 56 -7.70 -13.36 4.61
N ASN A 57 -8.59 -13.01 3.68
CA ASN A 57 -9.08 -11.66 3.50
C ASN A 57 -10.33 -11.41 4.37
N HIS A 58 -10.23 -10.52 5.36
CA HIS A 58 -11.38 -10.04 6.15
C HIS A 58 -11.77 -8.60 5.81
N TYR A 59 -11.41 -8.12 4.62
CA TYR A 59 -12.00 -6.92 4.05
C TYR A 59 -13.29 -7.28 3.31
N SER A 60 -14.22 -6.34 3.25
CA SER A 60 -15.43 -6.46 2.43
C SER A 60 -15.16 -6.36 0.92
N SER A 61 -13.93 -6.03 0.51
CA SER A 61 -13.51 -5.92 -0.88
C SER A 61 -12.37 -6.89 -1.22
N PRO A 62 -12.21 -7.27 -2.51
CA PRO A 62 -11.09 -8.09 -2.93
C PRO A 62 -9.76 -7.40 -2.64
N ILE A 63 -8.77 -8.19 -2.23
CA ILE A 63 -7.39 -7.74 -2.10
C ILE A 63 -6.53 -8.36 -3.20
N MET A 64 -5.56 -7.61 -3.72
CA MET A 64 -4.55 -8.12 -4.63
C MET A 64 -3.22 -8.21 -3.91
N LEU A 65 -2.73 -9.42 -3.67
CA LEU A 65 -1.39 -9.62 -3.12
C LEU A 65 -0.35 -9.27 -4.19
N THR A 66 0.56 -8.36 -3.85
CA THR A 66 1.59 -7.85 -4.77
C THR A 66 2.98 -8.37 -4.45
N LYS A 67 3.33 -8.46 -3.16
CA LYS A 67 4.69 -8.77 -2.75
C LYS A 67 4.75 -9.38 -1.35
N ILE A 68 5.62 -10.36 -1.18
CA ILE A 68 6.03 -10.89 0.12
C ILE A 68 7.56 -10.80 0.21
N ILE A 69 8.08 -10.20 1.27
CA ILE A 69 9.52 -10.15 1.55
C ILE A 69 9.78 -11.02 2.78
N ILE A 70 10.74 -11.92 2.68
CA ILE A 70 11.12 -12.87 3.71
C ILE A 70 12.63 -12.76 3.92
N GLY A 71 13.06 -12.17 5.05
CA GLY A 71 14.46 -11.81 5.24
C GLY A 71 14.95 -10.89 4.11
N ASN A 72 15.91 -11.36 3.32
CA ASN A 72 16.46 -10.62 2.17
C ASN A 72 15.82 -11.00 0.82
N GLU A 73 14.90 -11.97 0.80
CA GLU A 73 14.30 -12.47 -0.43
C GLU A 73 12.96 -11.79 -0.70
N THR A 74 12.71 -11.46 -1.97
CA THR A 74 11.47 -10.81 -2.42
C THR A 74 10.72 -11.70 -3.40
N TYR A 75 9.45 -11.92 -3.13
CA TYR A 75 8.53 -12.73 -3.91
C TYR A 75 7.39 -11.84 -4.43
N LEU A 76 7.23 -11.78 -5.75
CA LEU A 76 6.19 -10.98 -6.39
C LEU A 76 4.97 -11.84 -6.73
N PHE A 77 3.79 -11.26 -6.60
CA PHE A 77 2.52 -11.92 -6.83
C PHE A 77 1.58 -10.99 -7.61
N SER A 78 0.65 -11.61 -8.34
CA SER A 78 -0.52 -10.96 -8.91
C SER A 78 -1.73 -11.83 -8.62
N LYS A 79 -2.00 -12.02 -7.32
CA LYS A 79 -3.04 -12.95 -6.83
C LYS A 79 -4.14 -12.18 -6.12
N THR A 80 -5.34 -12.26 -6.65
CA THR A 80 -6.54 -11.70 -6.03
C THR A 80 -7.13 -12.68 -5.01
N ILE A 81 -7.47 -12.18 -3.83
CA ILE A 81 -8.11 -12.91 -2.74
C ILE A 81 -9.45 -12.23 -2.47
N LEU A 82 -10.54 -12.94 -2.75
CA LEU A 82 -11.91 -12.44 -2.53
C LEU A 82 -12.21 -12.31 -1.02
N PRO A 83 -13.20 -11.50 -0.62
CA PRO A 83 -13.67 -11.42 0.77
C PRO A 83 -13.94 -12.81 1.37
N GLU A 84 -13.54 -12.99 2.63
CA GLU A 84 -13.64 -14.23 3.42
C GLU A 84 -12.93 -15.47 2.84
N ASN A 85 -12.19 -15.32 1.73
CA ASN A 85 -11.42 -16.41 1.15
C ASN A 85 -9.97 -16.42 1.63
N THR A 86 -9.38 -17.61 1.62
CA THR A 86 -7.98 -17.86 1.98
C THR A 86 -7.14 -18.20 0.76
N ALA A 87 -6.04 -17.49 0.56
CA ALA A 87 -4.99 -17.87 -0.37
C ALA A 87 -3.89 -18.65 0.35
N ARG A 88 -3.61 -19.85 -0.16
CA ARG A 88 -2.43 -20.62 0.23
C ARG A 88 -1.27 -20.32 -0.71
N ILE A 89 -0.10 -20.10 -0.14
CA ILE A 89 1.14 -19.76 -0.85
C ILE A 89 2.24 -20.64 -0.26
N SER A 90 2.97 -21.33 -1.13
CA SER A 90 4.13 -22.14 -0.77
C SER A 90 5.36 -21.47 -1.32
N ILE A 91 6.29 -21.12 -0.45
CA ILE A 91 7.53 -20.43 -0.78
C ILE A 91 8.68 -21.35 -0.38
N PRO A 92 9.51 -21.85 -1.33
CA PRO A 92 10.72 -22.56 -0.98
C PRO A 92 11.66 -21.56 -0.29
N TYR A 93 12.00 -21.81 0.97
CA TYR A 93 12.83 -20.91 1.75
C TYR A 93 13.74 -21.74 2.63
N ASN A 94 15.04 -21.54 2.51
CA ASN A 94 16.01 -22.24 3.33
C ASN A 94 16.33 -21.37 4.56
N VAL A 95 15.82 -21.79 5.70
CA VAL A 95 15.84 -20.98 6.91
C VAL A 95 17.25 -20.89 7.51
N THR A 96 17.73 -19.66 7.66
CA THR A 96 18.99 -19.34 8.36
C THR A 96 18.70 -18.72 9.74
N GLY A 97 17.92 -19.41 10.59
CA GLY A 97 17.64 -18.95 11.96
C GLY A 97 16.31 -19.44 12.54
N LYS A 98 16.00 -19.07 13.79
CA LYS A 98 14.73 -19.46 14.44
C LYS A 98 13.61 -18.43 14.27
N VAL A 99 13.95 -17.21 13.84
CA VAL A 99 13.01 -16.08 13.73
C VAL A 99 13.14 -15.46 12.36
N LEU A 100 12.01 -15.23 11.71
CA LEU A 100 11.93 -14.71 10.35
C LEU A 100 10.97 -13.53 10.30
N ASP A 101 11.49 -12.35 9.99
CA ASP A 101 10.66 -11.17 9.75
C ASP A 101 10.15 -11.18 8.31
N THR A 102 8.82 -11.11 8.17
CA THR A 102 8.11 -11.19 6.89
C THR A 102 7.27 -9.94 6.67
N LYS A 103 7.39 -9.34 5.48
CA LYS A 103 6.60 -8.19 5.04
C LYS A 103 5.64 -8.63 3.93
N ILE A 104 4.35 -8.41 4.12
CA ILE A 104 3.30 -8.75 3.14
C ILE A 104 2.69 -7.45 2.63
N THR A 105 2.77 -7.23 1.33
CA THR A 105 2.24 -6.04 0.63
C THR A 105 1.08 -6.46 -0.26
N TYR A 106 -0.02 -5.71 -0.18
CA TYR A 106 -1.24 -5.99 -0.94
C TYR A 106 -1.97 -4.69 -1.27
N ILE A 107 -2.82 -4.72 -2.29
CA ILE A 107 -3.68 -3.59 -2.68
C ILE A 107 -5.11 -3.92 -2.28
N VAL A 108 -5.79 -2.97 -1.63
CA VAL A 108 -7.22 -3.03 -1.31
C VAL A 108 -7.84 -1.67 -1.63
N ASP A 109 -8.96 -1.67 -2.34
CA ASP A 109 -9.64 -0.44 -2.80
C ASP A 109 -8.71 0.60 -3.46
N GLY A 110 -7.74 0.12 -4.24
CA GLY A 110 -6.76 0.97 -4.94
C GLY A 110 -5.64 1.53 -4.05
N GLN A 111 -5.60 1.18 -2.77
CA GLN A 111 -4.56 1.59 -1.83
C GLN A 111 -3.60 0.43 -1.52
N GLU A 112 -2.30 0.70 -1.61
CA GLU A 112 -1.29 -0.24 -1.15
C GLU A 112 -1.24 -0.25 0.39
N LYS A 113 -1.33 -1.44 0.97
CA LYS A 113 -1.19 -1.70 2.40
C LYS A 113 -0.09 -2.71 2.65
N THR A 114 0.52 -2.62 3.82
CA THR A 114 1.58 -3.51 4.27
C THR A 114 1.28 -4.03 5.67
N VAL A 115 1.55 -5.32 5.89
CA VAL A 115 1.55 -5.94 7.22
C VAL A 115 2.89 -6.63 7.46
N TRP A 116 3.44 -6.42 8.65
CA TRP A 116 4.63 -7.12 9.14
C TRP A 116 4.22 -8.27 10.03
N LYS A 117 4.88 -9.42 9.86
CA LYS A 117 4.71 -10.60 10.71
C LYS A 117 6.07 -11.19 11.04
N ARG A 118 6.26 -11.47 12.33
CA ARG A 118 7.40 -12.24 12.83
C ARG A 118 6.99 -13.70 12.93
N LEU A 119 7.70 -14.56 12.20
CA LEU A 119 7.45 -15.99 12.14
C LEU A 119 8.51 -16.69 12.99
N PHE A 120 8.08 -17.63 13.83
CA PHE A 120 8.95 -18.45 14.66
C PHE A 120 9.01 -19.85 14.05
N ILE A 121 10.21 -20.25 13.69
CA ILE A 121 10.46 -21.52 13.02
C ILE A 121 11.06 -22.46 14.05
N GLN A 122 10.35 -23.57 14.30
CA GLN A 122 10.73 -24.61 15.25
C GLN A 122 11.61 -25.65 14.57
#